data_AF-A0AAU2X162-F1
#
_entry.id   AF-A0AAU2X162-F1
#
_cell.length_a   1.000
_cell.length_b   1.000
_cell.length_c   1.000
_cell.angle_alpha   90.00
_cell.angle_beta   90.00
_cell.angle_gamma   90.00
#
_symmetry.space_group_name_H-M   'P 1'
#
loop_
_entity.id
_entity.type
_entity.pdbx_description
1 polymer ?
#
loop_
_entity_poly.entity_id
_entity_poly.type
_entity_poly.pdbx_seq_one_letter_code
_entity_poly.pdbx_strand_id
1 'polypeptide(L)'
;MSWAAHELESYVLQKHIKTKVSFLAILLGCFWPDMISKGTVYGFDAFGFSFHPENPDLYHRGWPGVGFTHSLLYGVVISLIVLWVFKSRAWALGLLIGHWAHVFTDICDSVGVMLFFPFSTQNYSIGMWAYAAQQGRYGDASAYYSSLGGVWDLFWLGMVLLSWKVLTRNYFFTKVVADDPVWPWFKRRLKMSEVLMLALYRAYFLYGACRIFAWFFWSRFVDKAPLDLSWGGPYWVEKVHAKYPPIGELLLRSTLGAAGLAASMWVLWMVVGRRLWARAGKHEKARALANAKRASQVPRQTSGRDMAGAKGQ
;
A
#
# COMPACT_ATOMS: atom_id res chain seq x y z
N MET A 1 -1.12 -14.62 -1.96
CA MET A 1 -1.47 -13.18 -1.95
C MET A 1 -1.76 -12.73 -0.53
N SER A 2 -1.25 -11.57 -0.07
CA SER A 2 -1.68 -11.05 1.23
C SER A 2 -3.10 -10.51 1.17
N TRP A 3 -3.83 -10.63 2.29
CA TRP A 3 -5.17 -10.11 2.42
C TRP A 3 -5.13 -8.81 3.18
N ALA A 4 -4.82 -8.80 4.49
CA ALA A 4 -4.91 -7.61 5.35
C ALA A 4 -3.61 -6.95 5.81
N ALA A 5 -2.45 -7.49 5.46
CA ALA A 5 -1.17 -6.86 5.79
C ALA A 5 -1.08 -5.44 5.22
N HIS A 6 -1.53 -5.22 3.98
CA HIS A 6 -1.45 -3.93 3.28
C HIS A 6 -2.25 -2.81 3.98
N GLU A 7 -3.30 -3.17 4.70
CA GLU A 7 -4.06 -2.25 5.55
C GLU A 7 -3.29 -1.78 6.77
N LEU A 8 -2.57 -2.70 7.40
CA LEU A 8 -2.03 -2.50 8.73
C LEU A 8 -0.58 -2.04 8.70
N GLU A 9 0.21 -2.54 7.74
CA GLU A 9 1.62 -2.18 7.57
C GLU A 9 1.79 -0.68 7.31
N SER A 10 0.84 -0.05 6.62
CA SER A 10 0.84 1.39 6.30
C SER A 10 0.96 2.28 7.56
N TYR A 11 0.33 1.89 8.68
CA TYR A 11 0.43 2.62 9.95
C TYR A 11 1.83 2.50 10.57
N VAL A 12 2.40 1.29 10.49
CA VAL A 12 3.73 1.00 11.04
C VAL A 12 4.79 1.70 10.20
N LEU A 13 4.67 1.66 8.87
CA LEU A 13 5.55 2.37 7.93
C LEU A 13 5.53 3.88 8.20
N GLN A 14 4.36 4.51 8.25
CA GLN A 14 4.24 5.95 8.54
C GLN A 14 4.90 6.35 9.87
N LYS A 15 4.84 5.47 10.88
CA LYS A 15 5.48 5.70 12.19
C LYS A 15 7.00 5.67 12.12
N HIS A 16 7.59 4.77 11.33
CA HIS A 16 9.04 4.54 11.33
C HIS A 16 9.80 5.38 10.28
N ILE A 17 9.10 5.88 9.25
CA ILE A 17 9.72 6.74 8.24
C ILE A 17 10.06 8.10 8.85
N LYS A 18 11.36 8.43 8.88
CA LYS A 18 11.90 9.67 9.47
C LYS A 18 11.78 10.89 8.55
N THR A 19 11.35 10.70 7.31
CA THR A 19 11.15 11.78 6.33
C THR A 19 9.66 12.03 6.10
N LYS A 20 9.34 13.16 5.46
CA LYS A 20 7.96 13.53 5.18
C LYS A 20 7.37 12.64 4.09
N VAL A 21 6.38 11.83 4.45
CA VAL A 21 5.65 10.93 3.54
C VAL A 21 4.14 11.05 3.79
N SER A 22 3.36 10.89 2.73
CA SER A 22 1.90 10.87 2.82
C SER A 22 1.43 9.47 3.21
N PHE A 23 0.67 9.39 4.31
CA PHE A 23 0.03 8.14 4.73
C PHE A 23 -0.90 7.59 3.64
N LEU A 24 -1.72 8.46 3.02
CA LEU A 24 -2.63 8.04 1.95
C LEU A 24 -1.87 7.53 0.72
N ALA A 25 -0.69 8.08 0.43
CA ALA A 25 0.14 7.61 -0.66
C ALA A 25 0.81 6.25 -0.34
N ILE A 26 1.27 6.03 0.90
CA ILE A 26 1.75 4.70 1.33
C ILE A 26 0.63 3.68 1.15
N LEU A 27 -0.53 3.99 1.71
CA LEU A 27 -1.73 3.18 1.60
C LEU A 27 -2.07 2.86 0.13
N LEU A 28 -2.15 3.88 -0.72
CA LEU A 28 -2.44 3.69 -2.14
C LEU A 28 -1.37 2.81 -2.81
N GLY A 29 -0.09 3.03 -2.51
CA GLY A 29 1.01 2.21 -3.01
C GLY A 29 0.88 0.75 -2.60
N CYS A 30 0.48 0.47 -1.35
CA CYS A 30 0.26 -0.88 -0.84
C CYS A 30 -0.88 -1.63 -1.55
N PHE A 31 -1.83 -0.91 -2.16
CA PHE A 31 -2.96 -1.52 -2.86
C PHE A 31 -2.85 -1.49 -4.37
N TRP A 32 -2.05 -0.58 -4.90
CA TRP A 32 -2.05 -0.23 -6.31
C TRP A 32 -1.87 -1.45 -7.23
N PRO A 33 -0.96 -2.40 -6.97
CA PRO A 33 -0.78 -3.54 -7.86
C PRO A 33 -2.01 -4.48 -7.87
N ASP A 34 -2.59 -4.74 -6.71
CA ASP A 34 -3.77 -5.61 -6.56
C ASP A 34 -5.07 -4.95 -7.05
N MET A 35 -5.20 -3.62 -6.95
CA MET A 35 -6.37 -2.91 -7.51
C MET A 35 -6.49 -3.12 -9.02
N ILE A 36 -5.35 -3.26 -9.72
CA ILE A 36 -5.31 -3.45 -11.17
C ILE A 36 -5.50 -4.94 -11.54
N SER A 37 -5.04 -5.84 -10.68
CA SER A 37 -4.93 -7.26 -11.00
C SER A 37 -5.92 -8.13 -10.24
N LYS A 38 -5.92 -8.14 -8.90
CA LYS A 38 -6.71 -9.03 -8.04
C LYS A 38 -8.21 -9.06 -8.35
N GLY A 39 -8.82 -7.90 -8.64
CA GLY A 39 -10.23 -7.83 -9.01
C GLY A 39 -10.57 -8.59 -10.30
N THR A 40 -9.63 -8.64 -11.24
CA THR A 40 -9.77 -9.36 -12.51
C THR A 40 -9.27 -10.80 -12.43
N VAL A 41 -8.39 -11.12 -11.48
CA VAL A 41 -7.86 -12.47 -11.22
C VAL A 41 -8.95 -13.45 -10.77
N TYR A 42 -9.85 -13.01 -9.89
CA TYR A 42 -10.99 -13.85 -9.47
C TYR A 42 -12.14 -13.89 -10.49
N GLY A 43 -11.99 -13.13 -11.57
CA GLY A 43 -13.02 -12.86 -12.55
C GLY A 43 -14.15 -11.97 -12.05
N PHE A 44 -14.89 -11.41 -13.01
CA PHE A 44 -16.10 -10.65 -12.75
C PHE A 44 -17.10 -10.77 -13.88
N ASP A 45 -18.37 -10.76 -13.52
CA ASP A 45 -19.51 -10.66 -14.42
C ASP A 45 -20.21 -9.33 -14.17
N ALA A 46 -20.15 -8.41 -15.14
CA ALA A 46 -20.77 -7.09 -15.03
C ALA A 46 -21.35 -6.65 -16.38
N PHE A 47 -22.61 -6.22 -16.38
CA PHE A 47 -23.27 -5.66 -17.57
C PHE A 47 -23.21 -6.56 -18.82
N GLY A 48 -23.30 -7.89 -18.64
CA GLY A 48 -23.19 -8.86 -19.74
C GLY A 48 -21.76 -9.14 -20.22
N PHE A 49 -20.76 -8.49 -19.63
CA PHE A 49 -19.35 -8.80 -19.83
C PHE A 49 -18.86 -9.75 -18.74
N SER A 50 -18.22 -10.85 -19.15
CA SER A 50 -17.57 -11.80 -18.26
C SER A 50 -16.07 -11.82 -18.56
N PHE A 51 -15.25 -11.64 -17.54
CA PHE A 51 -13.81 -11.83 -17.64
C PHE A 51 -13.36 -12.83 -16.61
N HIS A 52 -12.77 -13.94 -17.06
CA HIS A 52 -12.19 -14.98 -16.23
C HIS A 52 -10.88 -15.42 -16.88
N PRO A 53 -9.71 -15.09 -16.31
CA PRO A 53 -8.44 -15.50 -16.88
C PRO A 53 -8.28 -17.02 -16.74
N GLU A 54 -7.93 -17.71 -17.83
CA GLU A 54 -7.69 -19.17 -17.82
C GLU A 54 -6.58 -19.56 -16.85
N ASN A 55 -5.54 -18.73 -16.76
CA ASN A 55 -4.39 -18.92 -15.87
C ASN A 55 -4.29 -17.70 -14.93
N PRO A 56 -5.04 -17.68 -13.81
CA PRO A 56 -5.15 -16.51 -12.93
C PRO A 56 -3.80 -16.12 -12.31
N ASP A 57 -2.95 -17.09 -11.99
CA ASP A 57 -1.59 -16.88 -11.48
C ASP A 57 -0.66 -16.26 -12.54
N LEU A 58 -0.67 -16.76 -13.78
CA LEU A 58 0.13 -16.22 -14.87
C LEU A 58 -0.30 -14.78 -15.20
N TYR A 59 -1.62 -14.55 -15.26
CA TYR A 59 -2.16 -13.20 -15.47
C TYR A 59 -1.78 -12.27 -14.32
N HIS A 60 -1.93 -12.68 -13.07
CA HIS A 60 -1.66 -11.85 -11.91
C HIS A 60 -0.17 -11.54 -11.72
N ARG A 61 0.69 -12.56 -11.77
CA ARG A 61 2.08 -12.50 -11.27
C ARG A 61 3.13 -12.74 -12.35
N GLY A 62 2.71 -13.14 -13.56
CA GLY A 62 3.60 -13.54 -14.64
C GLY A 62 3.53 -12.65 -15.89
N TRP A 63 4.14 -13.15 -16.97
CA TRP A 63 4.20 -12.52 -18.29
C TRP A 63 3.95 -13.55 -19.39
N PRO A 64 3.15 -13.27 -20.45
CA PRO A 64 2.43 -12.02 -20.72
C PRO A 64 1.15 -11.90 -19.86
N GLY A 65 1.16 -10.95 -18.93
CA GLY A 65 0.12 -10.71 -17.93
C GLY A 65 0.35 -9.35 -17.27
N VAL A 66 -0.36 -9.07 -16.17
CA VAL A 66 -0.20 -7.83 -15.39
C VAL A 66 0.81 -7.95 -14.24
N GLY A 67 1.58 -9.05 -14.19
CA GLY A 67 2.59 -9.26 -13.13
C GLY A 67 3.72 -8.23 -13.11
N PHE A 68 3.90 -7.45 -14.17
CA PHE A 68 4.83 -6.32 -14.16
C PHE A 68 4.44 -5.24 -13.15
N THR A 69 3.15 -5.17 -12.76
CA THR A 69 2.66 -4.24 -11.74
C THR A 69 3.25 -4.57 -10.36
N HIS A 70 3.68 -5.81 -10.12
CA HIS A 70 4.37 -6.24 -8.90
C HIS A 70 5.90 -6.19 -9.01
N SER A 71 6.44 -5.32 -9.88
CA SER A 71 7.89 -5.09 -9.99
C SER A 71 8.33 -3.83 -9.25
N LEU A 72 9.61 -3.77 -8.85
CA LEU A 72 10.17 -2.57 -8.19
C LEU A 72 10.22 -1.37 -9.13
N LEU A 73 10.55 -1.59 -10.41
CA LEU A 73 10.65 -0.52 -11.40
C LEU A 73 9.30 0.12 -11.69
N TYR A 74 8.22 -0.66 -11.72
CA TYR A 74 6.88 -0.11 -11.89
C TYR A 74 6.52 0.89 -10.79
N GLY A 75 6.83 0.56 -9.52
CA GLY A 75 6.70 1.51 -8.41
C GLY A 75 7.49 2.81 -8.63
N VAL A 76 8.73 2.71 -9.13
CA VAL A 76 9.56 3.89 -9.47
C VAL A 76 8.90 4.74 -10.54
N VAL A 77 8.40 4.13 -11.62
CA VAL A 77 7.75 4.84 -12.74
C VAL A 77 6.49 5.56 -12.26
N ILE A 78 5.61 4.88 -11.53
CA ILE A 78 4.38 5.50 -11.01
C ILE A 78 4.70 6.64 -10.03
N SER A 79 5.69 6.46 -9.14
CA SER A 79 6.14 7.53 -8.25
C SER A 79 6.70 8.74 -8.99
N LEU A 80 7.43 8.55 -10.09
CA LEU A 80 7.91 9.64 -10.94
C LEU A 80 6.75 10.36 -11.65
N ILE A 81 5.73 9.64 -12.11
CA ILE A 81 4.52 10.22 -12.70
C ILE A 81 3.79 11.08 -11.64
N VAL A 82 3.60 10.55 -10.43
CA VAL A 82 2.99 11.30 -9.32
C VAL A 82 3.82 12.54 -8.98
N LEU A 83 5.13 12.42 -8.94
CA LEU A 83 6.02 13.55 -8.69
C LEU A 83 5.91 14.61 -9.78
N TRP A 84 5.76 14.21 -11.05
CA TRP A 84 5.58 15.10 -12.18
C TRP A 84 4.24 15.84 -12.16
N VAL A 85 3.13 15.12 -11.97
CA VAL A 85 1.77 15.65 -11.99
C VAL A 85 1.48 16.50 -10.75
N PHE A 86 1.68 15.91 -9.56
CA PHE A 86 1.26 16.53 -8.31
C PHE A 86 2.32 17.41 -7.67
N LYS A 87 3.58 17.28 -8.11
CA LYS A 87 4.72 18.07 -7.59
C LYS A 87 4.82 17.98 -6.07
N SER A 88 4.64 16.76 -5.53
CA SER A 88 4.69 16.46 -4.10
C SER A 88 5.66 15.31 -3.83
N ARG A 89 6.70 15.60 -3.04
CA ARG A 89 7.73 14.62 -2.65
C ARG A 89 7.17 13.60 -1.67
N ALA A 90 6.35 14.06 -0.73
CA ALA A 90 5.71 13.21 0.28
C ALA A 90 4.80 12.15 -0.36
N TRP A 91 4.06 12.52 -1.42
CA TRP A 91 3.21 11.60 -2.16
C TRP A 91 4.02 10.61 -3.01
N ALA A 92 4.99 11.11 -3.80
CA ALA A 92 5.83 10.24 -4.63
C ALA A 92 6.59 9.19 -3.81
N LEU A 93 7.17 9.63 -2.67
CA LEU A 93 7.91 8.74 -1.77
C LEU A 93 6.98 7.81 -1.00
N GLY A 94 5.84 8.30 -0.50
CA GLY A 94 4.85 7.45 0.16
C GLY A 94 4.39 6.31 -0.75
N LEU A 95 4.02 6.63 -2.00
CA LEU A 95 3.61 5.64 -2.99
C LEU A 95 4.72 4.63 -3.30
N LEU A 96 5.97 5.10 -3.44
CA LEU A 96 7.10 4.20 -3.71
C LEU A 96 7.29 3.19 -2.58
N ILE A 97 7.25 3.68 -1.33
CA ILE A 97 7.46 2.85 -0.15
C ILE A 97 6.31 1.85 0.01
N GLY A 98 5.06 2.30 -0.13
CA GLY A 98 3.91 1.40 -0.07
C GLY A 98 3.93 0.34 -1.15
N HIS A 99 4.26 0.74 -2.38
CA HIS A 99 4.40 -0.19 -3.51
C HIS A 99 5.48 -1.24 -3.26
N TRP A 100 6.66 -0.82 -2.80
CA TRP A 100 7.74 -1.76 -2.49
C TRP A 100 7.39 -2.67 -1.32
N ALA A 101 6.72 -2.15 -0.27
CA ALA A 101 6.24 -2.98 0.84
C ALA A 101 5.29 -4.07 0.36
N HIS A 102 4.35 -3.73 -0.54
CA HIS A 102 3.47 -4.70 -1.17
C HIS A 102 4.23 -5.77 -1.94
N VAL A 103 5.12 -5.36 -2.85
CA VAL A 103 5.95 -6.27 -3.64
C VAL A 103 6.78 -7.22 -2.77
N PHE A 104 7.38 -6.72 -1.68
CA PHE A 104 8.15 -7.56 -0.76
C PHE A 104 7.28 -8.53 0.03
N THR A 105 6.10 -8.12 0.48
CA THR A 105 5.13 -9.01 1.11
C THR A 105 4.69 -10.12 0.16
N ASP A 106 4.56 -9.82 -1.13
CA ASP A 106 4.13 -10.81 -2.12
C ASP A 106 5.19 -11.85 -2.49
N ILE A 107 6.48 -11.56 -2.28
CA ILE A 107 7.55 -12.58 -2.36
C ILE A 107 7.30 -13.70 -1.33
N CYS A 108 6.55 -13.44 -0.27
CA CYS A 108 6.28 -14.43 0.77
C CYS A 108 5.33 -15.55 0.35
N ASP A 109 4.52 -15.37 -0.70
CA ASP A 109 3.63 -16.45 -1.17
C ASP A 109 4.35 -17.42 -2.13
N SER A 110 3.74 -18.56 -2.44
CA SER A 110 4.34 -19.63 -3.24
C SER A 110 4.59 -19.30 -4.72
N VAL A 111 3.98 -18.22 -5.24
CA VAL A 111 4.19 -17.74 -6.61
C VAL A 111 5.23 -16.63 -6.65
N GLY A 112 5.18 -15.70 -5.69
CA GLY A 112 6.07 -14.56 -5.67
C GLY A 112 5.81 -13.57 -6.80
N VAL A 113 6.82 -12.76 -7.11
CA VAL A 113 6.68 -11.62 -8.04
C VAL A 113 7.87 -11.49 -8.99
N MET A 114 7.64 -10.92 -10.18
CA MET A 114 8.70 -10.56 -11.13
C MET A 114 9.45 -9.30 -10.66
N LEU A 115 10.24 -9.44 -9.60
CA LEU A 115 10.88 -8.33 -8.87
C LEU A 115 11.65 -7.36 -9.78
N PHE A 116 12.35 -7.90 -10.77
CA PHE A 116 13.26 -7.18 -11.67
C PHE A 116 12.74 -6.99 -13.10
N PHE A 117 11.42 -7.14 -13.33
CA PHE A 117 10.83 -6.82 -14.63
C PHE A 117 11.15 -5.36 -15.02
N PRO A 118 11.45 -5.06 -16.31
CA PRO A 118 11.38 -5.92 -17.50
C PRO A 118 12.66 -6.72 -17.81
N PHE A 119 13.69 -6.62 -16.99
CA PHE A 119 14.99 -7.24 -17.27
C PHE A 119 15.02 -8.75 -17.00
N SER A 120 14.04 -9.23 -16.23
CA SER A 120 13.81 -10.65 -15.98
C SER A 120 12.32 -10.90 -15.74
N THR A 121 11.80 -11.98 -16.30
CA THR A 121 10.44 -12.50 -16.01
C THR A 121 10.45 -13.55 -14.89
N GLN A 122 11.58 -13.73 -14.20
CA GLN A 122 11.70 -14.66 -13.09
C GLN A 122 10.90 -14.18 -11.88
N ASN A 123 10.03 -15.03 -11.35
CA ASN A 123 9.38 -14.82 -10.07
C ASN A 123 10.34 -15.14 -8.92
N TYR A 124 10.29 -14.31 -7.87
CA TYR A 124 11.02 -14.51 -6.62
C TYR A 124 10.01 -14.81 -5.53
N SER A 125 10.14 -15.98 -4.91
CA SER A 125 9.28 -16.45 -3.84
C SER A 125 10.11 -17.11 -2.73
N ILE A 126 9.75 -16.85 -1.48
CA ILE A 126 10.23 -17.65 -0.34
C ILE A 126 9.25 -18.76 0.05
N GLY A 127 8.03 -18.75 -0.51
CA GLY A 127 7.05 -19.82 -0.36
C GLY A 127 6.54 -20.03 1.06
N MET A 128 6.42 -18.97 1.85
CA MET A 128 5.96 -19.03 3.23
C MET A 128 4.51 -19.49 3.36
N TRP A 129 3.64 -19.12 2.41
CA TRP A 129 2.25 -19.58 2.34
C TRP A 129 1.79 -19.81 0.89
N ALA A 130 0.71 -20.56 0.71
CA ALA A 130 0.16 -20.87 -0.60
C ALA A 130 -0.46 -19.65 -1.30
N TYR A 131 -0.18 -19.51 -2.58
CA TYR A 131 -0.98 -18.75 -3.51
C TYR A 131 -2.00 -19.70 -4.16
N ALA A 132 -3.30 -19.43 -4.00
CA ALA A 132 -4.37 -20.35 -4.39
C ALA A 132 -5.52 -19.64 -5.15
N ALA A 133 -5.20 -18.61 -5.96
CA ALA A 133 -6.21 -17.81 -6.66
C ALA A 133 -7.11 -18.62 -7.62
N GLN A 134 -6.63 -19.76 -8.13
CA GLN A 134 -7.40 -20.69 -8.94
C GLN A 134 -8.56 -21.36 -8.19
N GLN A 135 -8.57 -21.31 -6.85
CA GLN A 135 -9.68 -21.75 -6.01
C GLN A 135 -10.78 -20.67 -5.86
N GLY A 136 -10.66 -19.57 -6.61
CA GLY A 136 -11.51 -18.41 -6.48
C GLY A 136 -11.27 -17.63 -5.19
N ARG A 137 -12.04 -16.56 -5.01
CA ARG A 137 -11.87 -15.61 -3.90
C ARG A 137 -11.96 -16.28 -2.52
N TYR A 138 -12.97 -17.13 -2.32
CA TYR A 138 -13.24 -17.76 -1.03
C TYR A 138 -12.23 -18.86 -0.72
N GLY A 139 -11.86 -19.69 -1.70
CA GLY A 139 -10.85 -20.73 -1.52
C GLY A 139 -9.46 -20.15 -1.26
N ASP A 140 -9.07 -19.08 -1.97
CA ASP A 140 -7.80 -18.38 -1.75
C ASP A 140 -7.76 -17.72 -0.36
N ALA A 141 -8.86 -17.12 0.09
CA ALA A 141 -8.97 -16.59 1.45
C ALA A 141 -8.84 -17.69 2.50
N SER A 142 -9.56 -18.80 2.32
CA SER A 142 -9.48 -19.96 3.20
C SER A 142 -8.06 -20.52 3.27
N ALA A 143 -7.38 -20.65 2.14
CA ALA A 143 -6.00 -21.12 2.10
C ALA A 143 -5.06 -20.18 2.87
N TYR A 144 -5.19 -18.88 2.64
CA TYR A 144 -4.37 -17.87 3.32
C TYR A 144 -4.58 -17.86 4.83
N TYR A 145 -5.83 -17.79 5.31
CA TYR A 145 -6.15 -17.74 6.75
C TYR A 145 -6.06 -19.10 7.45
N SER A 146 -5.76 -20.17 6.72
CA SER A 146 -5.41 -21.49 7.27
C SER A 146 -3.91 -21.71 7.46
N SER A 147 -3.07 -20.77 7.02
CA SER A 147 -1.62 -20.94 6.94
C SER A 147 -0.85 -19.79 7.58
N LEU A 148 0.47 -19.76 7.37
CA LEU A 148 1.33 -18.66 7.80
C LEU A 148 0.91 -17.29 7.20
N GLY A 149 0.10 -17.26 6.13
CA GLY A 149 -0.53 -16.04 5.64
C GLY A 149 -1.42 -15.36 6.69
N GLY A 150 -2.31 -16.12 7.33
CA GLY A 150 -3.13 -15.61 8.44
C GLY A 150 -2.29 -15.12 9.62
N VAL A 151 -1.18 -15.79 9.92
CA VAL A 151 -0.22 -15.37 10.96
C VAL A 151 0.45 -14.05 10.58
N TRP A 152 0.77 -13.84 9.30
CA TRP A 152 1.36 -12.60 8.78
C TRP A 152 0.43 -11.39 9.00
N ASP A 153 -0.86 -11.55 8.71
CA ASP A 153 -1.85 -10.50 8.98
C ASP A 153 -1.97 -10.19 10.49
N LEU A 154 -1.99 -11.24 11.33
CA LEU A 154 -2.03 -11.09 12.79
C LEU A 154 -0.75 -10.41 13.33
N PHE A 155 0.41 -10.69 12.73
CA PHE A 155 1.66 -10.00 13.06
C PHE A 155 1.53 -8.49 12.85
N TRP A 156 1.04 -8.05 11.68
CA TRP A 156 0.85 -6.63 11.42
C TRP A 156 -0.20 -5.97 12.31
N LEU A 157 -1.29 -6.70 12.63
CA LEU A 157 -2.25 -6.26 13.63
C LEU A 157 -1.58 -6.06 14.99
N GLY A 158 -0.80 -7.04 15.46
CA GLY A 158 -0.02 -6.95 16.68
C GLY A 158 0.92 -5.74 16.68
N MET A 159 1.64 -5.50 15.58
CA MET A 159 2.54 -4.34 15.44
C MET A 159 1.82 -3.00 15.54
N VAL A 160 0.60 -2.88 15.00
CA VAL A 160 -0.23 -1.67 15.15
C VAL A 160 -0.73 -1.52 16.59
N LEU A 161 -1.15 -2.61 17.24
CA LEU A 161 -1.60 -2.59 18.64
C LEU A 161 -0.47 -2.22 19.60
N LEU A 162 0.73 -2.78 19.41
CA LEU A 162 1.94 -2.36 20.13
C LEU A 162 2.32 -0.89 19.83
N SER A 163 1.90 -0.40 18.66
CA SER A 163 2.06 0.99 18.23
C SER A 163 0.80 1.84 18.41
N TRP A 164 -0.14 1.48 19.29
CA TRP A 164 -1.50 2.05 19.38
C TRP A 164 -1.60 3.58 19.31
N LYS A 165 -0.55 4.31 19.73
CA LYS A 165 -0.42 5.77 19.59
C LYS A 165 -0.69 6.25 18.16
N VAL A 166 -0.39 5.43 17.13
CA VAL A 166 -0.68 5.76 15.72
C VAL A 166 -2.17 5.93 15.44
N LEU A 167 -3.04 5.32 16.25
CA LEU A 167 -4.50 5.42 16.11
C LEU A 167 -5.10 6.61 16.90
N THR A 168 -4.27 7.38 17.60
CA THR A 168 -4.73 8.50 18.42
C THR A 168 -5.05 9.74 17.58
N ARG A 169 -5.99 10.56 18.07
CA ARG A 169 -6.29 11.87 17.49
C ARG A 169 -5.03 12.75 17.40
N ASN A 170 -4.23 12.75 18.47
CA ASN A 170 -3.02 13.56 18.54
C ASN A 170 -2.03 13.17 17.44
N TYR A 171 -1.71 11.88 17.30
CA TYR A 171 -0.81 11.41 16.25
C TYR A 171 -1.35 11.75 14.85
N PHE A 172 -2.65 11.53 14.61
CA PHE A 172 -3.26 11.86 13.33
C PHE A 172 -3.06 13.34 12.95
N PHE A 173 -3.40 14.28 13.82
CA PHE A 173 -3.31 15.70 13.48
C PHE A 173 -1.88 16.26 13.50
N THR A 174 -1.02 15.77 14.39
CA THR A 174 0.36 16.29 14.54
C THR A 174 1.35 15.66 13.56
N LYS A 175 1.12 14.40 13.17
CA LYS A 175 2.02 13.66 12.28
C LYS A 175 1.38 13.43 10.91
N VAL A 176 0.25 12.72 10.85
CA VAL A 176 -0.34 12.30 9.56
C VAL A 176 -0.83 13.49 8.73
N VAL A 177 -1.65 14.37 9.30
CA VAL A 177 -2.20 15.55 8.60
C VAL A 177 -1.09 16.57 8.27
N ALA A 178 -0.08 16.69 9.13
CA ALA A 178 1.06 17.58 8.88
C ALA A 178 1.93 17.10 7.72
N ASP A 179 2.10 15.78 7.61
CA ASP A 179 2.94 15.15 6.59
C ASP A 179 2.24 14.95 5.24
N ASP A 180 0.92 14.87 5.23
CA ASP A 180 0.14 14.56 4.04
C ASP A 180 -0.73 15.75 3.56
N PRO A 181 -0.41 16.35 2.39
CA PRO A 181 -1.08 17.54 1.88
C PRO A 181 -2.55 17.30 1.44
N VAL A 182 -2.99 16.05 1.32
CA VAL A 182 -4.36 15.74 0.89
C VAL A 182 -5.39 16.01 1.99
N TRP A 183 -5.04 15.83 3.26
CA TRP A 183 -5.96 16.11 4.37
C TRP A 183 -6.39 17.60 4.42
N PRO A 184 -5.48 18.59 4.34
CA PRO A 184 -5.88 20.00 4.17
C PRO A 184 -6.64 20.28 2.87
N TRP A 185 -6.44 19.48 1.82
CA TRP A 185 -7.21 19.60 0.59
C TRP A 185 -8.65 19.13 0.81
N PHE A 186 -8.88 17.96 1.40
CA PHE A 186 -10.21 17.46 1.78
C PHE A 186 -10.95 18.44 2.69
N LYS A 187 -10.28 18.95 3.73
CA LYS A 187 -10.87 19.94 4.65
C LYS A 187 -11.35 21.19 3.91
N ARG A 188 -10.59 21.69 2.93
CA ARG A 188 -10.94 22.92 2.19
C ARG A 188 -11.93 22.71 1.05
N ARG A 189 -11.76 21.64 0.27
CA ARG A 189 -12.53 21.39 -0.95
C ARG A 189 -13.81 20.63 -0.68
N LEU A 190 -13.77 19.64 0.19
CA LEU A 190 -14.92 18.81 0.55
C LEU A 190 -15.58 19.27 1.86
N LYS A 191 -15.08 20.36 2.46
CA LYS A 191 -15.53 20.87 3.77
C LYS A 191 -15.54 19.77 4.85
N MET A 192 -14.61 18.82 4.74
CA MET A 192 -14.57 17.65 5.61
C MET A 192 -14.25 18.08 7.06
N SER A 193 -15.08 17.65 8.02
CA SER A 193 -14.84 17.92 9.44
C SER A 193 -13.64 17.14 9.95
N GLU A 194 -12.98 17.64 10.99
CA GLU A 194 -11.87 16.93 11.64
C GLU A 194 -12.28 15.56 12.19
N VAL A 195 -13.52 15.45 12.66
CA VAL A 195 -14.09 14.18 13.12
C VAL A 195 -14.18 13.19 11.97
N LEU A 196 -14.69 13.60 10.81
CA LEU A 196 -14.81 12.74 9.64
C LEU A 196 -13.44 12.33 9.10
N MET A 197 -12.46 13.24 9.05
CA MET A 197 -11.09 12.92 8.65
C MET A 197 -10.46 11.85 9.56
N LEU A 198 -10.59 12.03 10.87
CA LEU A 198 -10.08 11.05 11.85
C LEU A 198 -10.84 9.72 11.77
N ALA A 199 -12.15 9.77 11.52
CA ALA A 199 -12.97 8.58 11.33
C ALA A 199 -12.52 7.79 10.10
N LEU A 200 -12.28 8.44 8.95
CA LEU A 200 -11.77 7.78 7.75
C LEU A 200 -10.39 7.15 7.98
N TYR A 201 -9.49 7.89 8.64
CA TYR A 201 -8.18 7.38 9.01
C TYR A 201 -8.25 6.13 9.91
N ARG A 202 -9.21 6.06 10.84
CA ARG A 202 -9.40 4.89 11.72
C ARG A 202 -10.24 3.78 11.12
N ALA A 203 -11.18 4.13 10.25
CA ALA A 203 -12.04 3.18 9.56
C ALA A 203 -11.21 2.20 8.74
N TYR A 204 -10.09 2.66 8.19
CA TYR A 204 -9.17 1.82 7.45
C TYR A 204 -8.49 0.75 8.32
N PHE A 205 -8.01 1.12 9.51
CA PHE A 205 -7.53 0.16 10.52
C PHE A 205 -8.64 -0.82 10.93
N LEU A 206 -9.83 -0.30 11.23
CA LEU A 206 -10.98 -1.12 11.63
C LEU A 206 -11.36 -2.11 10.53
N TYR A 207 -11.39 -1.66 9.27
CA TYR A 207 -11.65 -2.50 8.10
C TYR A 207 -10.62 -3.63 8.00
N GLY A 208 -9.32 -3.33 8.07
CA GLY A 208 -8.26 -4.33 8.06
C GLY A 208 -8.41 -5.36 9.19
N ALA A 209 -8.59 -4.90 10.43
CA ALA A 209 -8.76 -5.76 11.59
C ALA A 209 -10.02 -6.64 11.47
N CYS A 210 -11.17 -6.06 11.13
CA CYS A 210 -12.41 -6.81 10.92
C CYS A 210 -12.26 -7.84 9.81
N ARG A 211 -11.55 -7.52 8.72
CA ARG A 211 -11.37 -8.45 7.61
C ARG A 211 -10.53 -9.67 7.99
N ILE A 212 -9.51 -9.51 8.83
CA ILE A 212 -8.74 -10.64 9.40
C ILE A 212 -9.67 -11.60 10.12
N PHE A 213 -10.46 -11.10 11.08
CA PHE A 213 -11.34 -11.95 11.88
C PHE A 213 -12.49 -12.53 11.05
N ALA A 214 -13.07 -11.74 10.15
CA ALA A 214 -14.14 -12.21 9.28
C ALA A 214 -13.70 -13.38 8.39
N TRP A 215 -12.56 -13.26 7.71
CA TRP A 215 -12.05 -14.36 6.90
C TRP A 215 -11.56 -15.54 7.72
N PHE A 216 -10.93 -15.30 8.87
CA PHE A 216 -10.55 -16.38 9.78
C PHE A 216 -11.79 -17.19 10.20
N PHE A 217 -12.85 -16.52 10.66
CA PHE A 217 -14.10 -17.16 11.04
C PHE A 217 -14.80 -17.85 9.88
N TRP A 218 -14.86 -17.21 8.71
CA TRP A 218 -15.37 -17.85 7.50
C TRP A 218 -14.63 -19.16 7.23
N SER A 219 -13.30 -19.12 7.22
CA SER A 219 -12.46 -20.28 6.94
C SER A 219 -12.63 -21.39 7.97
N ARG A 220 -12.77 -21.04 9.26
CA ARG A 220 -12.91 -22.02 10.36
C ARG A 220 -14.30 -22.64 10.43
N PHE A 221 -15.34 -21.82 10.29
CA PHE A 221 -16.70 -22.20 10.68
C PHE A 221 -17.64 -22.42 9.50
N VAL A 222 -17.40 -21.76 8.37
CA VAL A 222 -18.20 -21.93 7.16
C VAL A 222 -17.52 -22.92 6.24
N ASP A 223 -16.28 -22.64 5.84
CA ASP A 223 -15.52 -23.48 4.91
C ASP A 223 -14.93 -24.73 5.58
N LYS A 224 -14.79 -24.70 6.92
CA LYS A 224 -14.21 -25.79 7.73
C LYS A 224 -12.81 -26.22 7.26
N ALA A 225 -12.06 -25.28 6.70
CA ALA A 225 -10.70 -25.52 6.21
C ALA A 225 -9.78 -25.92 7.38
N PRO A 226 -8.98 -26.99 7.29
CA PRO A 226 -8.00 -27.36 8.32
C PRO A 226 -6.90 -26.29 8.48
N LEU A 227 -6.37 -26.12 9.69
CA LEU A 227 -5.16 -25.31 9.90
C LEU A 227 -3.92 -26.10 9.45
N ASP A 228 -3.01 -25.43 8.76
CA ASP A 228 -1.69 -25.93 8.44
C ASP A 228 -0.70 -24.76 8.43
N LEU A 229 0.01 -24.61 9.55
CA LEU A 229 1.00 -23.56 9.78
C LEU A 229 2.41 -23.98 9.33
N SER A 230 2.52 -25.06 8.54
CA SER A 230 3.80 -25.43 7.94
C SER A 230 4.20 -24.42 6.85
N TRP A 231 5.50 -24.36 6.57
CA TRP A 231 6.04 -23.51 5.51
C TRP A 231 5.49 -23.93 4.15
N GLY A 232 4.85 -23.01 3.45
CA GLY A 232 4.21 -23.26 2.17
C GLY A 232 2.85 -23.95 2.27
N GLY A 233 2.29 -24.10 3.48
CA GLY A 233 0.93 -24.58 3.68
C GLY A 233 -0.14 -23.65 3.08
N PRO A 234 -1.40 -24.10 3.00
CA PRO A 234 -1.87 -25.38 3.53
C PRO A 234 -1.68 -26.56 2.54
N TYR A 235 -1.58 -27.78 3.07
CA TYR A 235 -1.44 -29.01 2.27
C TYR A 235 -2.69 -29.39 1.48
N TRP A 236 -3.87 -28.97 1.93
CA TRP A 236 -5.17 -29.40 1.38
C TRP A 236 -5.60 -28.59 0.17
N VAL A 237 -4.89 -27.52 -0.17
CA VAL A 237 -5.18 -26.70 -1.34
C VAL A 237 -4.16 -26.98 -2.45
N GLU A 238 -4.65 -27.05 -3.68
CA GLU A 238 -3.74 -26.94 -4.82
C GLU A 238 -3.13 -25.53 -4.81
N LYS A 239 -1.80 -25.45 -4.79
CA LYS A 239 -1.08 -24.19 -4.73
C LYS A 239 -0.18 -24.05 -5.94
N VAL A 240 -0.12 -22.83 -6.47
CA VAL A 240 0.76 -22.51 -7.59
C VAL A 240 2.16 -22.24 -7.05
N HIS A 241 3.18 -22.78 -7.71
CA HIS A 241 4.58 -22.59 -7.34
C HIS A 241 5.33 -21.83 -8.43
N ALA A 242 6.23 -20.94 -7.99
CA ALA A 242 7.26 -20.40 -8.85
C ALA A 242 8.09 -21.54 -9.46
N LYS A 243 8.24 -21.54 -10.78
CA LYS A 243 9.11 -22.49 -11.49
C LYS A 243 10.53 -21.92 -11.50
N TYR A 244 11.44 -22.55 -10.78
CA TYR A 244 12.83 -22.12 -10.72
C TYR A 244 13.68 -22.82 -11.79
N PRO A 245 14.47 -22.07 -12.59
CA PRO A 245 15.46 -22.67 -13.46
C PRO A 245 16.63 -23.24 -12.63
N PRO A 246 17.57 -23.98 -13.26
CA PRO A 246 18.80 -24.40 -12.62
C PRO A 246 19.54 -23.22 -11.96
N ILE A 247 20.25 -23.48 -10.85
CA ILE A 247 20.83 -22.43 -10.00
C ILE A 247 21.72 -21.43 -10.77
N GLY A 248 22.49 -21.89 -11.76
CA GLY A 248 23.32 -21.01 -12.58
C GLY A 248 22.50 -20.02 -13.41
N GLU A 249 21.40 -20.48 -13.98
CA GLU A 249 20.48 -19.62 -14.73
C GLU A 249 19.69 -18.70 -13.81
N LEU A 250 19.27 -19.19 -12.64
CA LEU A 250 18.64 -18.38 -11.60
C LEU A 250 19.54 -17.20 -11.21
N LEU A 251 20.81 -17.47 -10.93
CA LEU A 251 21.80 -16.45 -10.56
C LEU A 251 22.04 -15.47 -11.71
N LEU A 252 22.23 -15.97 -12.93
CA LEU A 252 22.41 -15.12 -14.11
C LEU A 252 21.22 -14.17 -14.33
N ARG A 253 19.99 -14.70 -14.34
CA ARG A 253 18.76 -13.89 -14.49
C ARG A 253 18.58 -12.90 -13.34
N SER A 254 19.00 -13.26 -12.13
CA SER A 254 18.96 -12.38 -10.96
C SER A 254 19.98 -11.25 -11.09
N THR A 255 21.23 -11.56 -11.49
CA THR A 255 22.28 -10.57 -11.70
C THR A 255 21.92 -9.61 -12.83
N LEU A 256 21.47 -10.11 -13.98
CA LEU A 256 21.02 -9.29 -15.10
C LEU A 256 19.82 -8.42 -14.72
N GLY A 257 18.84 -9.02 -14.02
CA GLY A 257 17.67 -8.32 -13.52
C GLY A 257 18.02 -7.16 -12.58
N ALA A 258 18.82 -7.45 -11.56
CA ALA A 258 19.26 -6.45 -10.58
C ALA A 258 20.12 -5.35 -11.21
N ALA A 259 21.06 -5.71 -12.09
CA ALA A 259 21.90 -4.75 -12.80
C ALA A 259 21.06 -3.83 -13.70
N GLY A 260 20.13 -4.40 -14.47
CA GLY A 260 19.21 -3.64 -15.32
C GLY A 260 18.30 -2.70 -14.52
N LEU A 261 17.75 -3.17 -13.39
CA LEU A 261 16.97 -2.34 -12.47
C LEU A 261 17.81 -1.19 -11.93
N ALA A 262 19.01 -1.47 -11.41
CA ALA A 262 19.90 -0.45 -10.85
C ALA A 262 20.32 0.60 -11.89
N ALA A 263 20.71 0.16 -13.08
CA ALA A 263 21.05 1.04 -14.19
C ALA A 263 19.86 1.91 -14.59
N SER A 264 18.66 1.34 -14.69
CA SER A 264 17.43 2.06 -15.05
C SER A 264 17.04 3.08 -13.99
N MET A 265 17.09 2.72 -12.71
CA MET A 265 16.84 3.64 -11.62
C MET A 265 17.84 4.80 -11.63
N TRP A 266 19.12 4.52 -11.89
CA TRP A 266 20.15 5.54 -12.01
C TRP A 266 19.89 6.49 -13.19
N VAL A 267 19.63 5.95 -14.39
CA VAL A 267 19.32 6.75 -15.59
C VAL A 267 18.05 7.59 -15.36
N LEU A 268 16.96 6.97 -14.89
CA LEU A 268 15.70 7.67 -14.61
C LEU A 268 15.91 8.80 -13.60
N TRP A 269 16.69 8.57 -12.55
CA TRP A 269 17.04 9.60 -11.58
C TRP A 269 17.85 10.73 -12.22
N MET A 270 18.89 10.41 -12.99
CA MET A 270 19.77 11.39 -13.64
C MET A 270 19.01 12.27 -14.64
N VAL A 271 18.22 11.65 -15.51
CA VAL A 271 17.56 12.34 -16.64
C VAL A 271 16.32 13.11 -16.18
N VAL A 272 15.50 12.50 -15.31
CA VAL A 272 14.17 13.03 -14.97
C VAL A 272 14.00 13.26 -13.47
N GLY A 273 14.31 12.25 -12.65
CA GLY A 273 14.01 12.23 -11.22
C GLY A 273 14.59 13.41 -10.43
N ARG A 274 15.88 13.74 -10.64
CA ARG A 274 16.54 14.87 -9.99
C ARG A 274 15.83 16.20 -10.27
N ARG A 275 15.47 16.44 -11.54
CA ARG A 275 14.80 17.67 -11.97
C ARG A 275 13.39 17.77 -11.38
N LEU A 276 12.62 16.68 -11.43
CA LEU A 276 11.28 16.63 -10.84
C LEU A 276 11.31 16.82 -9.32
N TRP A 277 12.26 16.19 -8.64
CA TRP A 277 12.44 16.30 -7.18
C TRP A 277 12.76 17.73 -6.75
N ALA A 278 13.72 18.36 -7.43
CA ALA A 278 14.06 19.76 -7.18
C ALA A 278 12.88 20.71 -7.43
N ARG A 279 12.14 20.48 -8.53
CA ARG A 279 10.93 21.26 -8.87
C ARG A 279 9.84 21.12 -7.81
N ALA A 280 9.57 19.90 -7.36
CA ALA A 280 8.60 19.62 -6.31
C ALA A 280 9.00 20.31 -4.99
N GLY A 281 10.28 20.27 -4.63
CA GLY A 281 10.80 20.97 -3.45
C GLY A 281 10.62 22.49 -3.52
N LYS A 282 10.89 23.12 -4.67
CA LYS A 282 10.63 24.56 -4.88
C LYS A 282 9.14 24.88 -4.75
N HIS A 283 8.28 24.05 -5.33
CA HIS A 283 6.83 24.23 -5.30
C HIS A 283 6.24 24.06 -3.88
N GLU A 284 6.72 23.10 -3.10
CA GLU A 284 6.33 22.92 -1.70
C GLU A 284 6.73 24.13 -0.85
N LYS A 285 7.95 24.66 -1.01
CA LYS A 285 8.40 25.89 -0.34
C LYS A 285 7.53 27.09 -0.71
N ALA A 286 7.25 27.28 -2.00
CA ALA A 286 6.38 28.36 -2.46
C ALA A 286 4.96 28.28 -1.87
N ARG A 287 4.38 27.06 -1.81
CA ARG A 287 3.08 26.83 -1.16
C ARG A 287 3.12 27.14 0.34
N ALA A 288 4.18 26.74 1.05
CA ALA A 288 4.34 27.03 2.47
C ALA A 288 4.40 28.54 2.74
N LEU A 289 5.18 29.28 1.95
CA LEU A 289 5.26 30.74 2.03
C LEU A 289 3.91 31.43 1.73
N ALA A 290 3.21 30.98 0.69
CA ALA A 290 1.89 31.52 0.35
C ALA A 290 0.86 31.28 1.47
N ASN A 291 0.90 30.11 2.13
CA ASN A 291 0.03 29.80 3.26
C ASN A 291 0.38 30.65 4.49
N ALA A 292 1.67 30.84 4.79
CA ALA A 292 2.11 31.69 5.90
C ALA A 292 1.66 33.14 5.71
N LYS A 293 1.81 33.69 4.49
CA LYS A 293 1.35 35.05 4.14
C LYS A 293 -0.17 35.20 4.27
N ARG A 294 -0.95 34.19 3.86
CA ARG A 294 -2.41 34.21 4.05
C ARG A 294 -2.80 34.18 5.52
N ALA A 295 -2.11 33.38 6.34
CA ALA A 295 -2.37 33.30 7.78
C ALA A 295 -2.08 34.63 8.49
N SER A 296 -1.07 35.38 8.07
CA SER A 296 -0.77 36.71 8.62
C SER A 296 -1.74 37.81 8.16
N GLN A 297 -2.50 37.59 7.09
CA GLN A 297 -3.45 38.57 6.52
C GLN A 297 -4.87 38.41 7.05
N VAL A 298 -5.20 37.32 7.75
CA VAL A 298 -6.50 37.19 8.42
C VAL A 298 -6.50 38.19 9.58
N PRO A 299 -7.35 39.24 9.57
CA PRO A 299 -7.42 40.18 10.68
C PRO A 299 -7.68 39.37 11.95
N ARG A 300 -6.89 39.59 13.01
CA ARG A 300 -7.32 39.19 14.35
C ARG A 300 -8.65 39.89 14.55
N GLN A 301 -9.77 39.18 14.43
CA GLN A 301 -11.02 39.63 15.00
C GLN A 301 -10.72 39.75 16.50
N THR A 302 -10.38 40.97 16.89
CA THR A 302 -10.30 41.39 18.28
C THR A 302 -11.65 41.05 18.87
N SER A 303 -11.65 40.09 19.79
CA SER A 303 -12.75 39.83 20.70
C SER A 303 -12.91 41.06 21.61
N GLY A 304 -13.35 42.18 21.04
CA GLY A 304 -13.92 43.30 21.76
C GLY A 304 -15.33 42.89 22.18
N ARG A 305 -15.42 41.98 23.14
CA ARG A 305 -16.58 41.93 24.03
C ARG A 305 -16.14 42.65 25.28
N ASP A 306 -16.26 43.96 25.22
CA ASP A 306 -16.23 44.82 26.40
C ASP A 306 -17.29 44.30 27.37
N MET A 307 -16.83 43.63 28.42
CA MET A 307 -17.60 43.40 29.65
C MET A 307 -17.60 44.71 30.43
N ALA A 308 -18.32 45.71 29.91
CA ALA A 308 -18.61 46.94 30.61
C ALA A 308 -20.10 46.98 30.96
N GLY A 309 -20.39 46.96 32.26
CA GLY A 309 -21.64 47.52 32.80
C GLY A 309 -22.73 46.53 33.19
N ALA A 310 -22.62 45.97 34.40
CA ALA A 310 -23.79 45.66 35.23
C ALA A 310 -23.40 45.70 36.72
N LYS A 311 -23.16 46.91 37.22
CA LYS A 311 -23.29 47.24 38.65
C LYS A 311 -24.36 48.34 38.74
N GLY A 312 -25.44 48.05 39.46
CA GLY A 312 -26.38 49.05 39.98
C GLY A 312 -27.80 48.98 39.42
N GLN A 313 -28.68 48.19 40.04
CA GLN A 313 -29.83 48.64 40.85
C GLN A 313 -30.49 47.43 41.51
#